data_AF-A0A935V3V8-F1
#
_entry.id   AF-A0A935V3V8-F1
#
_cell.length_a   1.000
_cell.length_b   1.000
_cell.length_c   1.000
_cell.angle_alpha   90.00
_cell.angle_beta   90.00
_cell.angle_gamma   90.00
#
_symmetry.space_group_name_H-M   'P 1'
#
loop_
_entity.id
_entity.type
_entity.pdbx_description
1 polymer ?
#
loop_
_entity_poly.entity_id
_entity_poly.type
_entity_poly.pdbx_seq_one_letter_code
_entity_poly.pdbx_strand_id
1 'polypeptide(L)'
;MPLPGSNTPIPSIPGPVADLPPRATESLSGMVDLLVQAGSLLLQHGADAGRVEASLEQMEPGLGIERIDAVVMSRTILLTATRQDTHRTRVARVPSVGVNMDILSFGIALPGLVWSALQRGD
;
A
#
# COMPACT_ATOMS: atom_id res chain seq x y z
N MET A 1 -40.46 3.63 59.07
CA MET A 1 -39.02 3.42 58.81
C MET A 1 -38.84 2.94 57.38
N PRO A 2 -38.22 3.74 56.49
CA PRO A 2 -37.78 3.29 55.16
C PRO A 2 -36.26 3.03 55.12
N LEU A 3 -35.84 2.07 54.30
CA LEU A 3 -34.45 1.63 54.12
C LEU A 3 -33.61 2.71 53.40
N PRO A 4 -32.33 2.93 53.78
CA PRO A 4 -31.45 3.89 53.13
C PRO A 4 -31.01 3.38 51.75
N GLY A 5 -31.17 4.22 50.73
CA GLY A 5 -30.72 3.94 49.36
C GLY A 5 -29.20 3.81 49.28
N SER A 6 -28.73 2.67 48.78
CA SER A 6 -27.32 2.44 48.44
C SER A 6 -26.94 3.27 47.23
N ASN A 7 -26.58 4.54 47.47
CA ASN A 7 -25.91 5.38 46.50
C ASN A 7 -24.42 5.02 46.49
N THR A 8 -24.05 3.91 45.84
CA THR A 8 -22.64 3.62 45.58
C THR A 8 -22.16 4.52 44.45
N PRO A 9 -21.16 5.39 44.66
CA PRO A 9 -20.55 6.13 43.57
C PRO A 9 -19.88 5.12 42.63
N ILE A 10 -20.25 5.16 41.36
CA ILE A 10 -19.53 4.49 40.28
C ILE A 10 -18.10 5.04 40.33
N PRO A 11 -17.05 4.20 40.46
CA PRO A 11 -15.69 4.71 40.41
C PRO A 11 -15.48 5.36 39.05
N SER A 12 -15.27 6.68 39.05
CA SER A 12 -14.86 7.43 37.88
C SER A 12 -13.56 6.82 37.38
N ILE A 13 -13.62 6.13 36.24
CA ILE A 13 -12.44 5.62 35.55
C ILE A 13 -11.56 6.85 35.27
N PRO A 14 -10.34 6.94 35.83
CA PRO A 14 -9.45 8.03 35.49
C PRO A 14 -9.05 7.86 34.01
N GLY A 15 -9.27 8.90 33.22
CA GLY A 15 -8.49 9.09 31.99
C GLY A 15 -7.00 9.02 32.37
N PRO A 16 -6.21 8.28 31.58
CA PRO A 16 -5.56 8.92 30.45
C PRO A 16 -5.57 7.96 29.25
N VAL A 17 -6.38 8.24 28.22
CA VAL A 17 -5.99 7.76 26.90
C VAL A 17 -4.70 8.49 26.58
N ALA A 18 -3.64 7.71 26.50
CA ALA A 18 -2.27 8.15 26.38
C ALA A 18 -2.15 9.39 25.48
N ASP A 19 -1.32 10.32 25.95
CA ASP A 19 -0.47 11.16 25.12
C ASP A 19 0.24 10.25 24.10
N LEU A 20 -0.48 9.85 23.04
CA LEU A 20 0.17 9.44 21.82
C LEU A 20 0.87 10.71 21.37
N PRO A 21 2.21 10.68 21.16
CA PRO A 21 2.89 11.86 20.63
C PRO A 21 2.06 12.34 19.43
N PRO A 22 1.77 13.64 19.31
CA PRO A 22 1.04 14.17 18.16
C PRO A 22 1.73 13.56 16.96
N ARG A 23 1.03 12.69 16.20
CA ARG A 23 1.60 11.91 15.09
C ARG A 23 2.54 12.85 14.38
N ALA A 24 3.86 12.63 14.53
CA ALA A 24 4.84 13.60 14.08
C ALA A 24 4.45 13.91 12.64
N THR A 25 4.08 15.16 12.36
CA THR A 25 3.55 15.52 11.05
C THR A 25 4.61 15.12 10.05
N GLU A 26 4.40 13.97 9.40
CA GLU A 26 5.44 13.36 8.59
C GLU A 26 5.71 14.35 7.46
N SER A 27 6.95 14.81 7.35
CA SER A 27 7.31 15.73 6.28
C SER A 27 6.97 15.06 4.94
N LEU A 28 6.62 15.84 3.91
CA LEU A 28 6.40 15.31 2.56
C LEU A 28 7.57 14.43 2.09
N SER A 29 8.80 14.74 2.53
CA SER A 29 9.96 13.89 2.26
C SER A 29 9.90 12.52 2.92
N GLY A 30 9.38 12.42 4.16
CA GLY A 30 9.19 11.16 4.86
C GLY A 30 8.10 10.32 4.20
N MET A 31 6.97 10.94 3.83
CA MET A 31 5.91 10.25 3.10
C MET A 31 6.36 9.75 1.72
N VAL A 32 7.15 10.53 0.98
CA VAL A 32 7.75 10.08 -0.28
C VAL A 32 8.71 8.91 -0.05
N ASP A 33 9.48 8.91 1.03
CA ASP A 33 10.36 7.79 1.38
C ASP A 33 9.54 6.52 1.66
N LEU A 34 8.45 6.64 2.43
CA LEU A 34 7.51 5.54 2.68
C LEU A 34 6.88 5.00 1.39
N LEU A 35 6.42 5.87 0.50
CA LEU A 35 5.84 5.47 -0.78
C LEU A 35 6.86 4.73 -1.66
N VAL A 36 8.10 5.20 -1.70
CA VAL A 36 9.18 4.52 -2.42
C VAL A 36 9.49 3.16 -1.80
N GLN A 37 9.49 3.04 -0.48
CA GLN A 37 9.66 1.76 0.21
C GLN A 37 8.51 0.80 -0.11
N ALA A 38 7.27 1.28 -0.05
CA ALA A 38 6.08 0.49 -0.39
C ALA A 38 6.12 -0.01 -1.84
N GLY A 39 6.40 0.88 -2.80
CA GLY A 39 6.52 0.50 -4.21
C GLY A 39 7.65 -0.49 -4.45
N SER A 40 8.77 -0.32 -3.74
CA SER A 40 9.90 -1.26 -3.80
C SER A 40 9.51 -2.64 -3.29
N LEU A 41 8.75 -2.73 -2.20
CA LEU A 41 8.25 -4.00 -1.67
C LEU A 41 7.29 -4.67 -2.65
N LEU A 42 6.34 -3.92 -3.23
CA LEU A 42 5.40 -4.46 -4.21
C LEU A 42 6.13 -5.08 -5.41
N LEU A 43 7.12 -4.38 -5.97
CA LEU A 43 7.96 -4.90 -7.06
C LEU A 43 8.76 -6.13 -6.64
N GLN A 44 9.33 -6.15 -5.44
CA GLN A 44 10.07 -7.31 -4.91
C GLN A 44 9.18 -8.54 -4.73
N HIS A 45 7.87 -8.35 -4.55
CA HIS A 45 6.89 -9.43 -4.46
C HIS A 45 6.18 -9.73 -5.79
N GLY A 46 6.67 -9.17 -6.91
CA GLY A 46 6.22 -9.52 -8.25
C GLY A 46 4.96 -8.78 -8.72
N ALA A 47 4.56 -7.71 -8.05
CA ALA A 47 3.61 -6.78 -8.65
C ALA A 47 4.22 -6.17 -9.92
N ASP A 48 3.43 -6.09 -10.98
CA ASP A 48 3.82 -5.38 -12.20
C ASP A 48 3.76 -3.86 -12.00
N ALA A 49 4.33 -3.11 -12.95
CA ALA A 49 4.44 -1.65 -12.88
C ALA A 49 3.09 -0.95 -12.66
N GLY A 50 2.07 -1.30 -13.45
CA GLY A 50 0.76 -0.67 -13.35
C GLY A 50 0.09 -0.96 -12.01
N ARG A 51 0.26 -2.17 -11.48
CA ARG A 51 -0.25 -2.52 -10.15
C ARG A 51 0.46 -1.76 -9.04
N VAL A 52 1.76 -1.52 -9.16
CA VAL A 52 2.54 -0.72 -8.20
C VAL A 52 2.07 0.73 -8.23
N GLU A 53 1.96 1.34 -9.41
CA GLU A 53 1.51 2.72 -9.61
C GLU A 53 0.12 2.93 -8.99
N ALA A 54 -0.86 2.11 -9.38
CA ALA A 54 -2.22 2.19 -8.84
C ALA A 54 -2.28 1.99 -7.32
N SER A 55 -1.41 1.14 -6.77
CA SER A 55 -1.35 0.92 -5.32
C SER A 55 -0.82 2.15 -4.59
N LEU A 56 0.15 2.86 -5.16
CA LEU A 56 0.71 4.08 -4.56
C LEU A 56 -0.29 5.23 -4.64
N GLU A 57 -1.01 5.39 -5.75
CA GLU A 57 -2.08 6.37 -5.90
C GLU A 57 -3.20 6.15 -4.86
N GLN A 58 -3.56 4.90 -4.55
CA GLN A 58 -4.54 4.60 -3.50
C GLN A 58 -4.13 5.06 -2.09
N MET A 59 -2.85 5.36 -1.85
CA MET A 59 -2.34 5.83 -0.56
C MET A 59 -2.47 7.34 -0.38
N GLU A 60 -2.76 8.11 -1.44
CA GLU A 60 -2.97 9.57 -1.41
C GLU A 60 -3.86 10.05 -0.25
N PRO A 61 -5.12 9.59 -0.11
CA PRO A 61 -6.03 10.09 0.93
C PRO A 61 -5.57 9.71 2.34
N GLY A 62 -4.89 8.57 2.50
CA GLY A 62 -4.39 8.10 3.79
C GLY A 62 -3.18 8.90 4.29
N LEU A 63 -2.40 9.47 3.38
CA LEU A 63 -1.19 10.25 3.67
C LEU A 63 -1.43 11.76 3.66
N GLY A 64 -2.62 12.22 3.25
CA GLY A 64 -2.90 13.65 3.09
C GLY A 64 -2.04 14.29 2.00
N ILE A 65 -1.74 13.51 0.95
CA ILE A 65 -1.08 13.93 -0.28
C ILE A 65 -2.20 14.21 -1.30
N GLU A 66 -2.09 15.30 -2.05
CA GLU A 66 -3.11 15.69 -3.04
C GLU A 66 -2.97 14.92 -4.34
N ARG A 67 -1.73 14.62 -4.73
CA ARG A 67 -1.42 13.85 -5.93
C ARG A 67 -0.08 13.14 -5.81
N ILE A 68 -0.05 11.88 -6.22
CA ILE A 68 1.13 11.05 -6.46
C ILE A 68 1.21 10.78 -7.96
N ASP A 69 2.34 11.14 -8.55
CA ASP A 69 2.68 10.81 -9.93
C ASP A 69 3.83 9.81 -9.88
N ALA A 70 3.53 8.54 -10.12
CA ALA A 70 4.49 7.45 -10.06
C ALA A 70 4.70 6.86 -11.45
N VAL A 71 5.96 6.69 -11.83
CA VAL A 71 6.36 5.96 -13.04
C VAL A 71 7.29 4.83 -12.63
N VAL A 72 6.85 3.61 -12.89
CA VAL A 72 7.57 2.38 -12.56
C VAL A 72 8.14 1.76 -13.83
N MET A 73 9.46 1.74 -13.88
CA MET A 73 10.21 1.03 -14.92
C MET A 73 10.69 -0.32 -14.36
N SER A 74 11.44 -1.09 -15.16
CA SER A 74 11.84 -2.46 -14.81
C SER A 74 12.48 -2.62 -13.43
N ARG A 75 13.24 -1.64 -12.93
CA ARG A 75 13.83 -1.65 -11.56
C ARG A 75 13.94 -0.25 -10.96
N THR A 76 13.18 0.70 -11.48
CA THR A 76 13.28 2.11 -11.08
C THR A 76 11.91 2.64 -10.78
N ILE A 77 11.79 3.31 -9.65
CA ILE A 77 10.60 4.05 -9.26
C ILE A 77 10.96 5.53 -9.32
N LEU A 78 10.29 6.27 -10.20
CA LEU A 78 10.24 7.72 -10.19
C LEU A 78 8.92 8.11 -9.55
N LEU A 79 8.97 8.84 -8.43
CA LEU A 79 7.77 9.25 -7.71
C LEU A 79 7.82 10.74 -7.41
N THR A 80 6.74 11.44 -7.73
CA THR A 80 6.51 12.84 -7.35
C THR A 80 5.26 12.91 -6.49
N ALA A 81 5.39 13.41 -5.27
CA ALA A 81 4.25 13.73 -4.42
C ALA A 81 4.03 15.24 -4.37
N THR A 82 2.77 15.65 -4.42
CA THR A 82 2.33 17.05 -4.32
C THR A 82 1.42 17.23 -3.13
N ARG A 83 1.69 18.26 -2.33
CA ARG A 83 0.83 18.68 -1.23
C ARG A 83 0.86 20.21 -1.14
N GLN A 84 -0.28 20.85 -1.38
CA GLN A 84 -0.42 22.29 -1.42
C GLN A 84 0.55 22.90 -2.44
N ASP A 85 1.52 23.68 -2.00
CA ASP A 85 2.55 24.32 -2.85
C ASP A 85 3.89 23.55 -2.85
N THR A 86 3.95 22.42 -2.14
CA THR A 86 5.20 21.66 -2.01
C THR A 86 5.16 20.41 -2.90
N HIS A 87 6.18 20.29 -3.74
CA HIS A 87 6.42 19.12 -4.56
C HIS A 87 7.70 18.42 -4.12
N ARG A 88 7.67 17.10 -4.09
CA ARG A 88 8.85 16.30 -3.79
C ARG A 88 8.95 15.13 -4.74
N THR A 89 9.99 15.16 -5.56
CA THR A 89 10.34 14.06 -6.46
C THR A 89 11.45 13.23 -5.85
N ARG A 90 11.34 11.91 -5.99
CA ARG A 90 12.37 10.95 -5.63
C ARG A 90 12.52 9.89 -6.71
N VAL A 91 13.75 9.50 -6.94
CA VAL A 91 14.12 8.38 -7.80
C VAL A 91 14.76 7.31 -6.94
N ALA A 92 14.30 6.08 -7.06
CA ALA A 92 14.85 4.94 -6.36
C ALA A 92 15.05 3.76 -7.29
N ARG A 93 16.14 3.02 -7.05
CA ARG A 93 16.42 1.76 -7.73
C ARG A 93 16.06 0.61 -6.81
N VAL A 94 15.29 -0.34 -7.33
CA VAL A 94 14.86 -1.53 -6.58
C VAL A 94 15.91 -2.63 -6.76
N PRO A 95 16.42 -3.23 -5.66
CA PRO A 95 17.54 -4.16 -5.71
C PRO A 95 17.17 -5.47 -6.40
N SER A 96 15.92 -5.93 -6.28
CA SER A 96 15.40 -7.14 -6.90
C SER A 96 13.93 -6.97 -7.29
N VAL A 97 13.47 -7.76 -8.26
CA VAL A 97 12.07 -7.75 -8.71
C VAL A 97 11.57 -9.18 -8.65
N GLY A 98 10.45 -9.38 -7.99
CA GLY A 98 9.80 -10.68 -7.87
C GLY A 98 9.08 -11.08 -9.14
N VAL A 99 8.61 -12.32 -9.19
CA VAL A 99 7.83 -12.85 -10.31
C VAL A 99 6.49 -13.32 -9.78
N ASN A 100 5.41 -12.79 -10.34
CA ASN A 100 4.07 -13.28 -10.06
C ASN A 100 3.85 -14.64 -10.76
N MET A 101 3.87 -15.71 -9.98
CA MET A 101 3.71 -17.08 -10.48
C MET A 101 2.28 -17.40 -10.95
N ASP A 102 1.27 -16.64 -10.50
CA ASP A 102 -0.12 -16.82 -10.93
C ASP A 102 -0.27 -16.57 -12.44
N ILE A 103 0.35 -15.49 -12.93
CA ILE A 103 0.36 -15.12 -14.35
C ILE A 103 1.08 -16.17 -15.19
N LEU A 104 2.17 -16.73 -14.68
CA LEU A 104 2.93 -17.76 -15.39
C LEU A 104 2.14 -19.08 -15.46
N SER A 105 1.43 -19.45 -14.38
CA SER A 105 0.59 -20.66 -14.38
C SER A 105 -0.47 -20.63 -15.50
N PHE A 106 -0.99 -19.44 -15.83
CA PHE A 106 -1.97 -19.28 -16.90
C PHE A 106 -1.37 -19.55 -18.30
N GLY A 107 -0.16 -19.06 -18.58
CA GLY A 107 0.49 -19.23 -19.88
C GLY A 107 0.98 -20.65 -20.18
N ILE A 108 1.40 -21.38 -19.14
CA ILE A 108 2.01 -22.72 -19.29
C ILE A 108 0.93 -23.82 -19.39
N ALA A 109 -0.33 -23.54 -19.06
CA ALA A 109 -1.44 -24.49 -19.18
C ALA A 109 -2.02 -24.59 -20.61
N LEU A 110 -1.71 -23.63 -21.48
CA LEU A 110 -2.23 -23.56 -22.86
C LEU A 110 -1.67 -24.60 -23.87
N PRO A 111 -0.48 -25.22 -23.72
CA PRO A 111 0.01 -26.21 -24.69
C PRO A 111 -0.81 -27.51 -24.70
N GLY A 112 -1.37 -27.93 -23.56
CA GLY A 112 -2.11 -29.20 -23.45
C GLY A 112 -3.53 -29.16 -24.02
N LEU A 113 -4.15 -27.97 -24.01
CA LEU A 113 -5.52 -27.77 -24.48
C LEU A 113 -5.62 -27.67 -26.00
N VAL A 114 -4.60 -27.12 -26.67
CA VAL A 114 -4.55 -27.03 -28.14
C VAL A 114 -4.39 -28.39 -28.80
N TRP A 115 -3.58 -29.30 -28.23
CA TRP A 115 -3.41 -30.65 -28.78
C TRP A 115 -4.68 -31.51 -28.66
N SER A 116 -5.44 -31.33 -27.58
CA SER A 116 -6.68 -32.07 -27.30
C SER A 116 -7.88 -31.61 -28.14
N ALA A 117 -7.81 -30.42 -28.74
CA ALA A 117 -8.82 -29.92 -29.68
C ALA A 117 -8.57 -30.43 -31.11
N LEU A 118 -7.31 -30.73 -31.47
CA LEU A 118 -6.96 -31.26 -32.79
C LEU A 118 -7.32 -32.75 -32.97
N GLN A 119 -7.45 -33.52 -31.88
CA GLN A 119 -7.80 -34.95 -31.91
C GLN A 119 -9.32 -35.25 -31.87
N ARG A 120 -10.18 -34.23 -31.82
CA ARG A 120 -11.65 -34.37 -31.74
C ARG A 120 -12.39 -34.02 -33.03
N GLY A 121 -11.67 -33.91 -34.14
CA GLY A 121 -12.24 -33.79 -35.47
C GLY A 121 -12.15 -35.12 -36.21
N ASP A 122 -13.10 -36.02 -35.93
CA ASP A 122 -13.59 -37.07 -36.83
C ASP A 122 -15.13 -37.11 -36.68
#